data_AF-A0A382YPR2-F1
#
_entry.id   AF-A0A382YPR2-F1
#
_cell.length_a   1.000
_cell.length_b   1.000
_cell.length_c   1.000
_cell.angle_alpha   90.00
_cell.angle_beta   90.00
_cell.angle_gamma   90.00
#
_symmetry.space_group_name_H-M   'P 1'
#
loop_
_entity.id
_entity.type
_entity.pdbx_description
1 polymer ?
#
loop_
_entity_poly.entity_id
_entity_poly.type
_entity_poly.pdbx_seq_one_letter_code
_entity_poly.pdbx_strand_id
1 'polypeptide(L)'
;VSDQASTTEIRNFIRDIVADDLDSGRCKEIATRFPPEPNGYLHIGHAKSVCLNFGIAHDFNGRCHLRLDDTNPAREEQEYVDAIKTDIRWLGLDWGKHLYYASDHFEQLYDWAVHLIQTGNAYVDDLTADEIRDYRGTLTEPGRNSPYRNRATEDSLRLFSRMRSGDFPDGRCVLRAKIDMASGNINLRDPIIYRIIHTKH
;
A
#
# COMPACT_ATOMS: atom_id res chain seq x y z
N VAL A 1 18.80 -46.02 12.67
CA VAL A 1 19.63 -44.81 12.51
C VAL A 1 18.67 -43.63 12.52
N SER A 2 18.67 -42.85 13.60
CA SER A 2 17.83 -41.67 13.73
C SER A 2 18.34 -40.60 12.77
N ASP A 3 17.53 -40.26 11.78
CA ASP A 3 17.81 -39.17 10.84
C ASP A 3 17.63 -37.85 11.59
N GLN A 4 18.69 -37.38 12.25
CA GLN A 4 18.78 -36.00 12.70
C GLN A 4 18.99 -35.15 11.44
N ALA A 5 17.88 -34.77 10.80
CA ALA A 5 17.89 -33.71 9.81
C ALA A 5 18.52 -32.49 10.48
N SER A 6 19.75 -32.14 10.08
CA SER A 6 20.36 -30.89 10.50
C SER A 6 19.48 -29.77 9.97
N THR A 7 18.69 -29.14 10.84
CA THR A 7 17.95 -27.92 10.52
C THR A 7 18.98 -26.84 10.28
N THR A 8 19.45 -26.70 9.04
CA THR A 8 20.24 -25.56 8.61
C THR A 8 19.41 -24.34 8.93
N GLU A 9 19.87 -23.56 9.90
CA GLU A 9 19.21 -22.33 10.32
C GLU A 9 19.07 -21.43 9.09
N ILE A 10 17.84 -21.22 8.62
CA ILE A 10 17.57 -20.42 7.43
C ILE A 10 17.83 -18.96 7.81
N ARG A 11 19.08 -18.52 7.70
CA ARG A 11 19.48 -17.19 8.12
C ARG A 11 19.36 -16.18 6.97
N ASN A 12 18.74 -15.04 7.26
CA ASN A 12 18.76 -13.87 6.39
C ASN A 12 18.57 -12.61 7.23
N PHE A 13 18.97 -11.46 6.68
CA PHE A 13 18.96 -10.19 7.41
C PHE A 13 17.59 -9.78 7.97
N ILE A 14 16.47 -10.25 7.39
CA ILE A 14 15.13 -9.93 7.91
C ILE A 14 14.86 -10.71 9.19
N ARG A 15 15.25 -11.99 9.25
CA ARG A 15 15.13 -12.79 10.47
C ARG A 15 16.02 -12.28 11.58
N ASP A 16 17.22 -11.80 11.24
CA ASP A 16 18.14 -11.17 12.20
C ASP A 16 17.49 -9.92 12.82
N ILE A 17 16.90 -9.03 12.00
CA ILE A 17 16.16 -7.85 12.48
C ILE A 17 14.97 -8.24 13.37
N VAL A 18 14.21 -9.27 12.97
CA VAL A 18 13.05 -9.74 13.74
C VAL A 18 13.47 -10.30 15.10
N ALA A 19 14.56 -11.07 15.16
CA ALA A 19 15.11 -11.57 16.41
C ALA A 19 15.56 -10.42 17.32
N ASP A 20 16.31 -9.45 16.78
CA ASP A 20 16.78 -8.28 17.53
C ASP A 20 15.61 -7.43 18.08
N ASP A 21 14.56 -7.22 17.29
CA ASP A 21 13.37 -6.46 17.71
C ASP A 21 12.57 -7.18 18.81
N LEU A 22 12.54 -8.51 18.82
CA LEU A 22 11.92 -9.31 19.89
C LEU A 22 12.79 -9.33 21.15
N ASP A 23 14.10 -9.56 21.01
CA ASP A 23 15.05 -9.63 22.12
C ASP A 23 15.17 -8.28 22.85
N SER A 24 15.12 -7.18 22.10
CA SER A 24 15.09 -5.82 22.67
C SER A 24 13.74 -5.42 23.26
N GLY A 25 12.69 -6.22 23.05
CA GLY A 25 11.32 -5.93 23.49
C GLY A 25 10.64 -4.79 22.72
N ARG A 26 11.18 -4.39 21.56
CA ARG A 26 10.56 -3.37 20.69
C ARG A 26 9.20 -3.82 20.17
N CYS A 27 9.07 -5.10 19.83
CA CYS A 27 7.81 -5.74 19.51
C CYS A 27 7.59 -6.95 20.43
N LYS A 28 6.33 -7.25 20.73
CA LYS A 28 5.96 -8.42 21.57
C LYS A 28 5.58 -9.64 20.74
N GLU A 29 5.19 -9.42 19.50
CA GLU A 29 4.71 -10.43 18.58
C GLU A 29 4.96 -9.95 17.15
N ILE A 30 5.26 -10.88 16.26
CA ILE A 30 5.48 -10.60 14.85
C ILE A 30 4.17 -10.75 14.06
N ALA A 31 3.87 -9.73 13.27
CA ALA A 31 2.77 -9.74 12.32
C ALA A 31 3.29 -9.39 10.92
N THR A 32 3.35 -10.37 10.03
CA THR A 32 3.71 -10.18 8.61
C THR A 32 2.45 -10.14 7.74
N ARG A 33 2.62 -9.81 6.45
CA ARG A 33 1.53 -9.94 5.47
C ARG A 33 2.05 -10.23 4.07
N PHE A 34 1.31 -11.03 3.32
CA PHE A 34 1.45 -11.16 1.87
C PHE A 34 0.32 -10.35 1.19
N PRO A 35 0.63 -9.23 0.51
CA PRO A 35 -0.39 -8.34 -0.04
C PRO A 35 -0.44 -8.33 -1.57
N PRO A 36 -0.92 -9.38 -2.26
CA PRO A 36 -1.03 -9.39 -3.71
C PRO A 36 -2.19 -8.50 -4.19
N GLU A 37 -2.01 -7.85 -5.34
CA GLU A 37 -3.13 -7.28 -6.10
C GLU A 37 -3.91 -8.42 -6.79
N PRO A 38 -5.25 -8.49 -6.70
CA PRO A 38 -6.04 -9.54 -7.33
C PRO A 38 -6.32 -9.23 -8.81
N ASN A 39 -5.26 -9.04 -9.60
CA ASN A 39 -5.33 -8.71 -11.04
C ASN A 39 -4.55 -9.69 -11.94
N GLY A 40 -4.14 -10.83 -11.39
CA GLY A 40 -3.41 -11.87 -12.09
C GLY A 40 -3.15 -13.10 -11.22
N TYR A 41 -2.82 -14.20 -11.87
CA TYR A 41 -2.43 -15.46 -11.20
C TYR A 41 -1.06 -15.32 -10.51
N LEU A 42 -0.89 -16.03 -9.39
CA LEU A 42 0.43 -16.12 -8.77
C LEU A 42 1.40 -16.90 -9.68
N HIS A 43 2.68 -16.65 -9.50
CA HIS A 43 3.76 -17.28 -10.26
C HIS A 43 4.93 -17.54 -9.33
N ILE A 44 5.97 -18.25 -9.78
CA ILE A 44 7.07 -18.68 -8.91
C ILE A 44 7.77 -17.54 -8.15
N GLY A 45 7.84 -16.33 -8.72
CA GLY A 45 8.33 -15.14 -8.02
C GLY A 45 7.53 -14.79 -6.75
N HIS A 46 6.21 -14.98 -6.77
CA HIS A 46 5.34 -14.78 -5.61
C HIS A 46 5.60 -15.82 -4.52
N ALA A 47 5.93 -17.06 -4.87
CA ALA A 47 6.25 -18.11 -3.90
C ALA A 47 7.39 -17.69 -2.96
N LYS A 48 8.40 -16.95 -3.46
CA LYS A 48 9.46 -16.40 -2.60
C LYS A 48 8.90 -15.46 -1.51
N SER A 49 8.01 -14.54 -1.90
CA SER A 49 7.41 -13.58 -0.96
C SER A 49 6.46 -14.25 0.01
N VAL A 50 5.65 -15.20 -0.48
CA VAL A 50 4.74 -16.02 0.32
C VAL A 50 5.52 -16.81 1.38
N CYS A 51 6.50 -17.62 0.96
CA CYS A 51 7.31 -18.42 1.89
C CYS A 51 8.09 -17.55 2.88
N LEU A 52 8.56 -16.37 2.46
CA LEU A 52 9.24 -15.44 3.37
C LEU A 52 8.30 -14.90 4.45
N ASN A 53 7.14 -14.37 4.08
CA ASN A 53 6.23 -13.73 5.04
C ASN A 53 5.60 -14.75 5.99
N PHE A 54 5.06 -15.86 5.45
CA PHE A 54 4.47 -16.91 6.26
C PHE A 54 5.54 -17.67 7.05
N GLY A 55 6.71 -17.90 6.47
CA GLY A 55 7.83 -18.56 7.16
C GLY A 55 8.33 -17.75 8.35
N ILE A 56 8.51 -16.43 8.22
CA ILE A 56 8.88 -15.58 9.37
C ILE A 56 7.80 -15.63 10.46
N ALA A 57 6.52 -15.54 10.11
CA ALA A 57 5.46 -15.65 11.11
C ALA A 57 5.48 -17.01 11.82
N HIS A 58 5.71 -18.10 11.07
CA HIS A 58 5.82 -19.44 11.64
C HIS A 58 7.03 -19.58 12.57
N ASP A 59 8.22 -19.17 12.12
CA ASP A 59 9.49 -19.32 12.84
C ASP A 59 9.51 -18.57 14.19
N PHE A 60 8.78 -17.45 14.28
CA PHE A 60 8.72 -16.60 15.47
C PHE A 60 7.37 -16.66 16.20
N ASN A 61 6.56 -17.70 15.97
CA ASN A 61 5.26 -17.89 16.61
C ASN A 61 4.32 -16.66 16.49
N GLY A 62 4.43 -15.93 15.38
CA GLY A 62 3.61 -14.79 15.04
C GLY A 62 2.43 -15.15 14.14
N ARG A 63 1.91 -14.14 13.44
CA ARG A 63 0.81 -14.28 12.48
C ARG A 63 1.17 -13.68 11.12
N CYS A 64 0.65 -14.27 10.06
CA CYS A 64 0.75 -13.73 8.70
C CYS A 64 -0.65 -13.43 8.18
N HIS A 65 -0.87 -12.21 7.71
CA HIS A 65 -2.12 -11.81 7.07
C HIS A 65 -2.06 -12.06 5.56
N LEU A 66 -3.13 -12.60 4.98
CA LEU A 66 -3.39 -12.48 3.55
C LEU A 66 -4.23 -11.22 3.34
N ARG A 67 -3.67 -10.20 2.68
CA ARG A 67 -4.41 -8.98 2.36
C ARG A 67 -4.50 -8.79 0.86
N LEU A 68 -5.70 -8.81 0.30
CA LEU A 68 -5.86 -8.50 -1.12
C LEU A 68 -5.77 -6.97 -1.27
N ASP A 69 -4.81 -6.49 -2.05
CA ASP A 69 -4.58 -5.05 -2.26
C ASP A 69 -5.50 -4.54 -3.37
N ASP A 70 -6.80 -4.60 -3.08
CA ASP A 70 -7.91 -4.41 -4.01
C ASP A 70 -8.33 -2.93 -4.11
N THR A 71 -7.36 -2.06 -4.40
CA THR A 71 -7.56 -0.59 -4.46
C THR A 71 -7.86 -0.05 -5.87
N ASN A 72 -7.83 -0.91 -6.89
CA ASN A 72 -8.00 -0.57 -8.29
C ASN A 72 -9.18 -1.33 -8.92
N PRO A 73 -10.41 -0.77 -8.87
CA PRO A 73 -11.63 -1.44 -9.33
C PRO A 73 -11.62 -1.81 -10.83
N ALA A 74 -10.72 -1.24 -11.63
CA ALA A 74 -10.68 -1.49 -13.07
C ALA A 74 -9.94 -2.78 -13.47
N ARG A 75 -9.24 -3.45 -12.54
CA ARG A 75 -8.36 -4.58 -12.86
C ARG A 75 -8.58 -5.79 -11.97
N GLU A 76 -9.58 -5.75 -11.11
CA GLU A 76 -9.78 -6.74 -10.07
C GLU A 76 -10.89 -7.70 -10.47
N GLU A 77 -10.59 -9.00 -10.39
CA GLU A 77 -11.56 -10.04 -10.70
C GLU A 77 -11.60 -11.08 -9.59
N GLN A 78 -12.80 -11.54 -9.27
CA GLN A 78 -13.02 -12.58 -8.26
C GLN A 78 -12.25 -13.88 -8.60
N GLU A 79 -12.00 -14.16 -9.88
CA GLU A 79 -11.18 -15.31 -10.30
C GLU A 79 -9.76 -15.28 -9.70
N TYR A 80 -9.12 -14.11 -9.67
CA TYR A 80 -7.76 -13.97 -9.14
C TYR A 80 -7.75 -14.08 -7.62
N VAL A 81 -8.77 -13.53 -6.96
CA VAL A 81 -8.98 -13.68 -5.51
C VAL A 81 -9.01 -15.17 -5.12
N ASP A 82 -9.77 -15.97 -5.86
CA ASP A 82 -9.95 -17.39 -5.56
C ASP A 82 -8.70 -18.21 -5.92
N ALA A 83 -8.03 -17.88 -7.03
CA ALA A 83 -6.77 -18.50 -7.43
C ALA A 83 -5.65 -18.24 -6.41
N ILE A 84 -5.47 -16.99 -5.97
CA ILE A 84 -4.47 -16.60 -4.96
C ILE A 84 -4.66 -17.41 -3.67
N LYS A 85 -5.92 -17.51 -3.19
CA LYS A 85 -6.25 -18.29 -1.98
C LYS A 85 -5.93 -19.77 -2.17
N THR A 86 -6.23 -20.31 -3.35
CA THR A 86 -5.98 -21.71 -3.68
C THR A 86 -4.49 -22.01 -3.73
N ASP A 87 -3.69 -21.17 -4.38
CA ASP A 87 -2.24 -21.35 -4.53
C ASP A 87 -1.51 -21.28 -3.18
N ILE A 88 -1.88 -20.33 -2.31
CA ILE A 88 -1.28 -20.21 -0.97
C ILE A 88 -1.59 -21.46 -0.12
N ARG A 89 -2.83 -21.97 -0.18
CA ARG A 89 -3.20 -23.21 0.50
C ARG A 89 -2.51 -24.42 -0.10
N TRP A 90 -2.33 -24.46 -1.42
CA TRP A 90 -1.60 -25.52 -2.11
C TRP A 90 -0.12 -25.56 -1.68
N LEU A 91 0.49 -24.40 -1.40
CA LEU A 91 1.82 -24.29 -0.80
C LEU A 91 1.88 -24.74 0.68
N GLY A 92 0.76 -25.18 1.27
CA GLY A 92 0.68 -25.66 2.65
C GLY A 92 0.63 -24.55 3.69
N LEU A 93 0.28 -23.32 3.29
CA LEU A 93 0.25 -22.15 4.16
C LEU A 93 -1.19 -21.73 4.46
N ASP A 94 -1.39 -21.20 5.67
CA ASP A 94 -2.69 -20.77 6.14
C ASP A 94 -2.59 -19.39 6.81
N TRP A 95 -3.50 -18.50 6.43
CA TRP A 95 -3.69 -17.19 7.07
C TRP A 95 -4.68 -17.26 8.24
N GLY A 96 -5.27 -18.43 8.50
CA GLY A 96 -6.26 -18.65 9.56
C GLY A 96 -7.45 -17.70 9.38
N LYS A 97 -7.72 -16.89 10.40
CA LYS A 97 -8.78 -15.87 10.37
C LYS A 97 -8.34 -14.52 9.78
N HIS A 98 -7.09 -14.39 9.32
CA HIS A 98 -6.47 -13.12 8.95
C HIS A 98 -6.50 -12.86 7.45
N LEU A 99 -7.69 -12.99 6.86
CA LEU A 99 -7.98 -12.54 5.49
C LEU A 99 -8.55 -11.13 5.53
N TYR A 100 -7.96 -10.22 4.75
CA TYR A 100 -8.37 -8.82 4.69
C TYR A 100 -8.43 -8.32 3.25
N TYR A 101 -9.24 -7.30 3.03
CA TYR A 101 -9.28 -6.53 1.79
C TYR A 101 -8.83 -5.09 2.10
N ALA A 102 -8.06 -4.48 1.20
CA ALA A 102 -7.69 -3.07 1.34
C ALA A 102 -8.94 -2.17 1.23
N SER A 103 -9.90 -2.57 0.41
CA SER A 103 -11.20 -1.91 0.23
C SER A 103 -12.03 -1.80 1.52
N ASP A 104 -11.94 -2.78 2.43
CA ASP A 104 -12.57 -2.72 3.77
C ASP A 104 -12.12 -1.48 4.57
N HIS A 105 -11.00 -0.87 4.21
CA HIS A 105 -10.39 0.27 4.88
C HIS A 105 -10.63 1.60 4.14
N PHE A 106 -11.41 1.65 3.06
CA PHE A 106 -11.61 2.88 2.28
C PHE A 106 -12.16 4.04 3.11
N GLU A 107 -13.07 3.80 4.04
CA GLU A 107 -13.57 4.85 4.93
C GLU A 107 -12.45 5.38 5.83
N GLN A 108 -11.67 4.49 6.45
CA GLN A 108 -10.56 4.87 7.31
C GLN A 108 -9.48 5.66 6.54
N LEU A 109 -9.18 5.27 5.30
CA LEU A 109 -8.26 5.97 4.43
C LEU A 109 -8.79 7.36 4.06
N TYR A 110 -10.10 7.48 3.82
CA TYR A 110 -10.75 8.76 3.55
C TYR A 110 -10.66 9.69 4.77
N ASP A 111 -10.95 9.19 5.96
CA ASP A 111 -10.85 9.95 7.21
C ASP A 111 -9.43 10.45 7.48
N TRP A 112 -8.42 9.61 7.20
CA TRP A 112 -7.02 10.04 7.29
C TRP A 112 -6.67 11.08 6.23
N ALA A 113 -7.19 10.97 5.00
CA ALA A 113 -7.02 12.01 4.00
C ALA A 113 -7.65 13.34 4.42
N VAL A 114 -8.86 13.32 5.00
CA VAL A 114 -9.50 14.50 5.60
C VAL A 114 -8.62 15.09 6.72
N HIS A 115 -8.09 14.26 7.61
CA HIS A 115 -7.17 14.71 8.66
C HIS A 115 -5.89 15.35 8.10
N LEU A 116 -5.31 14.79 7.04
CA LEU A 116 -4.15 15.36 6.36
C LEU A 116 -4.48 16.73 5.75
N ILE A 117 -5.65 16.91 5.16
CA ILE A 117 -6.09 18.21 4.65
C ILE A 117 -6.25 19.21 5.81
N GLN A 118 -6.93 18.82 6.89
CA GLN A 118 -7.16 19.67 8.07
C GLN A 118 -5.86 20.15 8.72
N THR A 119 -4.84 19.28 8.75
CA THR A 119 -3.51 19.59 9.30
C THR A 119 -2.58 20.28 8.29
N GLY A 120 -3.08 20.62 7.09
CA GLY A 120 -2.33 21.32 6.04
C GLY A 120 -1.34 20.46 5.27
N ASN A 121 -1.35 19.13 5.50
CA ASN A 121 -0.45 18.12 4.94
C ASN A 121 -0.99 17.47 3.65
N ALA A 122 -2.14 17.89 3.14
CA ALA A 122 -2.66 17.49 1.84
C ALA A 122 -3.46 18.63 1.19
N TYR A 123 -3.60 18.60 -0.13
CA TYR A 123 -4.38 19.57 -0.90
C TYR A 123 -4.93 18.94 -2.18
N VAL A 124 -6.05 19.48 -2.68
CA VAL A 124 -6.58 19.09 -3.99
C VAL A 124 -5.84 19.86 -5.09
N ASP A 125 -5.28 19.11 -6.03
CA ASP A 125 -4.53 19.61 -7.17
C ASP A 125 -5.36 19.46 -8.45
N ASP A 126 -5.50 20.56 -9.18
CA ASP A 126 -6.28 20.63 -10.43
C ASP A 126 -5.37 20.53 -11.67
N LEU A 127 -4.06 20.39 -11.49
CA LEU A 127 -3.13 20.09 -12.58
C LEU A 127 -3.49 18.74 -13.22
N THR A 128 -3.38 18.68 -14.54
CA THR A 128 -3.51 17.45 -15.31
C THR A 128 -2.36 16.48 -14.98
N ALA A 129 -2.52 15.20 -15.32
CA ALA A 129 -1.48 14.19 -15.09
C ALA A 129 -0.14 14.55 -15.75
N ASP A 130 -0.17 15.11 -16.96
CA ASP A 130 1.03 15.55 -17.67
C ASP A 130 1.67 16.77 -16.99
N GLU A 131 0.88 17.75 -16.55
CA GLU A 131 1.40 18.90 -15.79
C GLU A 131 1.98 18.45 -14.45
N ILE A 132 1.34 17.51 -13.73
CA ILE A 132 1.90 16.98 -12.48
C ILE A 132 3.25 16.32 -12.74
N ARG A 133 3.39 15.54 -13.82
CA ARG A 133 4.68 14.94 -14.21
C ARG A 133 5.74 16.00 -14.45
N ASP A 134 5.41 17.05 -15.20
CA ASP A 134 6.34 18.14 -15.50
C ASP A 134 6.73 18.93 -14.23
N TYR A 135 5.76 19.19 -13.34
CA TYR A 135 5.98 19.91 -12.09
C TYR A 135 6.79 19.08 -11.07
N ARG A 136 6.76 17.74 -11.15
CA ARG A 136 7.60 16.88 -10.31
C ARG A 136 9.09 16.94 -10.68
N GLY A 137 9.45 17.52 -11.82
CA GLY A 137 10.84 17.62 -12.28
C GLY A 137 11.42 16.24 -12.61
N THR A 138 12.74 16.13 -12.53
CA THR A 138 13.48 14.91 -12.91
C THR A 138 14.37 14.44 -11.76
N LEU A 139 15.16 13.38 -11.98
CA LEU A 139 16.16 12.95 -11.01
C LEU A 139 17.29 13.97 -10.82
N THR A 140 17.49 14.89 -11.78
CA THR A 140 18.53 15.92 -11.75
C THR A 140 17.99 17.32 -11.46
N GLU A 141 16.72 17.58 -11.77
CA GLU A 141 16.09 18.88 -11.58
C GLU A 141 15.01 18.81 -10.47
N PRO A 142 15.00 19.77 -9.52
CA PRO A 142 13.99 19.79 -8.48
C PRO A 142 12.60 20.05 -9.05
N GLY A 143 11.56 19.56 -8.37
CA GLY A 143 10.19 19.89 -8.71
C GLY A 143 9.81 21.31 -8.30
N ARG A 144 8.67 21.77 -8.80
CA ARG A 144 8.07 23.07 -8.48
C ARG A 144 6.70 22.89 -7.87
N ASN A 145 6.36 23.75 -6.91
CA ASN A 145 5.05 23.72 -6.26
C ASN A 145 3.93 23.93 -7.28
N SER A 146 2.87 23.12 -7.19
CA SER A 146 1.63 23.38 -7.92
C SER A 146 1.08 24.77 -7.52
N PRO A 147 0.46 25.53 -8.45
CA PRO A 147 -0.26 26.76 -8.12
C PRO A 147 -1.35 26.55 -7.06
N TYR A 148 -1.84 25.31 -6.96
CA TYR A 148 -2.90 24.88 -6.05
C TYR A 148 -2.40 24.39 -4.69
N ARG A 149 -1.07 24.32 -4.48
CA ARG A 149 -0.45 23.77 -3.26
C ARG A 149 -0.86 24.50 -1.98
N ASN A 150 -1.12 25.80 -2.09
CA ASN A 150 -1.45 26.68 -0.96
C ASN A 150 -2.95 27.04 -0.91
N ARG A 151 -3.83 26.21 -1.50
CA ARG A 151 -5.28 26.35 -1.29
C ARG A 151 -5.61 26.37 0.21
N ALA A 152 -6.66 27.12 0.55
CA ALA A 152 -7.23 27.07 1.89
C ALA A 152 -7.70 25.65 2.23
N THR A 153 -7.62 25.29 3.50
CA THR A 153 -8.04 23.98 4.01
C THR A 153 -9.50 23.72 3.67
N GLU A 154 -10.37 24.71 3.85
CA GLU A 154 -11.81 24.64 3.59
C GLU A 154 -12.11 24.37 2.12
N ASP A 155 -11.35 24.98 1.21
CA ASP A 155 -11.50 24.75 -0.22
C ASP A 155 -11.09 23.33 -0.60
N SER A 156 -9.98 22.83 -0.04
CA SER A 156 -9.53 21.46 -0.28
C SER A 156 -10.51 20.42 0.27
N LEU A 157 -11.07 20.65 1.47
CA LEU A 157 -12.10 19.79 2.05
C LEU A 157 -13.37 19.75 1.19
N ARG A 158 -13.83 20.93 0.75
CA ARG A 158 -15.01 21.02 -0.14
C ARG A 158 -14.77 20.29 -1.45
N LEU A 159 -13.61 20.47 -2.08
CA LEU A 159 -13.28 19.81 -3.34
C LEU A 159 -13.14 18.30 -3.15
N PHE A 160 -12.47 17.85 -2.09
CA PHE A 160 -12.27 16.42 -1.83
C PHE A 160 -13.60 15.70 -1.55
N SER A 161 -14.53 16.34 -0.83
CA SER A 161 -15.89 15.81 -0.66
C SER A 161 -16.63 15.67 -1.99
N ARG A 162 -16.46 16.64 -2.90
CA ARG A 162 -17.04 16.60 -4.26
C ARG A 162 -16.40 15.56 -5.18
N MET A 163 -15.09 15.29 -5.01
CA MET A 163 -14.43 14.17 -5.66
C MET A 163 -15.07 12.84 -5.25
N ARG A 164 -15.38 12.67 -3.96
CA ARG A 164 -16.04 11.47 -3.43
C ARG A 164 -17.49 11.33 -3.88
N SER A 165 -18.23 12.43 -4.07
CA SER A 165 -19.62 12.39 -4.55
C SER A 165 -19.77 12.15 -6.06
N GLY A 166 -18.66 12.14 -6.82
CA GLY A 166 -18.69 11.95 -8.27
C GLY A 166 -19.02 13.22 -9.07
N ASP A 167 -18.81 14.41 -8.48
CA ASP A 167 -19.13 15.69 -9.15
C ASP A 167 -18.16 16.04 -10.29
N PHE A 168 -17.00 15.38 -10.35
CA PHE A 168 -15.93 15.67 -11.31
C PHE A 168 -15.61 14.43 -12.13
N PRO A 169 -15.30 14.56 -13.43
CA PRO A 169 -14.93 13.40 -14.25
C PRO A 169 -13.53 12.87 -13.87
N ASP A 170 -13.23 11.66 -14.34
CA ASP A 170 -11.93 11.02 -14.15
C ASP A 170 -10.77 11.93 -14.57
N GLY A 171 -9.72 11.97 -13.74
CA GLY A 171 -8.52 12.77 -14.00
C GLY A 171 -8.69 14.28 -13.87
N ARG A 172 -9.88 14.81 -13.53
CA ARG A 172 -10.10 16.26 -13.40
C ARG A 172 -9.27 16.90 -12.28
N CYS A 173 -9.15 16.21 -11.15
CA CYS A 173 -8.35 16.64 -10.01
C CYS A 173 -7.94 15.42 -9.18
N VAL A 174 -6.93 15.60 -8.34
CA VAL A 174 -6.37 14.57 -7.46
C VAL A 174 -6.11 15.14 -6.06
N LEU A 175 -6.10 14.29 -5.04
CA LEU A 175 -5.57 14.68 -3.73
C LEU A 175 -4.09 14.35 -3.67
N ARG A 176 -3.26 15.32 -3.28
CA ARG A 176 -1.81 15.14 -3.11
C ARG A 176 -1.41 15.38 -1.67
N ALA A 177 -0.48 14.58 -1.16
CA ALA A 177 0.21 14.91 0.07
C ALA A 177 1.10 16.12 -0.15
N LYS A 178 1.26 16.96 0.88
CA LYS A 178 2.12 18.15 0.86
C LYS A 178 3.39 17.82 1.64
N ILE A 179 4.48 17.56 0.92
CA ILE A 179 5.76 17.14 1.50
C ILE A 179 6.84 18.10 1.02
N ASP A 180 7.67 17.71 0.04
CA ASP A 180 8.79 18.51 -0.42
C ASP A 180 9.03 18.30 -1.92
N MET A 181 8.68 19.32 -2.72
CA MET A 181 8.88 19.29 -4.17
C MET A 181 10.36 19.32 -4.58
N ALA A 182 11.27 19.74 -3.70
CA ALA A 182 12.70 19.77 -3.98
C ALA A 182 13.45 18.49 -3.53
N SER A 183 12.74 17.52 -2.94
CA SER A 183 13.37 16.32 -2.40
C SER A 183 14.18 15.56 -3.46
N GLY A 184 15.34 15.03 -3.05
CA GLY A 184 16.12 14.10 -3.88
C GLY A 184 15.39 12.77 -4.15
N ASN A 185 14.38 12.43 -3.33
CA ASN A 185 13.50 11.30 -3.57
C ASN A 185 12.22 11.76 -4.28
N ILE A 186 12.05 11.34 -5.54
CA ILE A 186 10.90 11.75 -6.37
C ILE A 186 9.56 11.37 -5.73
N ASN A 187 9.51 10.32 -4.90
CA ASN A 187 8.29 9.89 -4.21
C ASN A 187 7.83 10.85 -3.12
N LEU A 188 8.74 11.69 -2.60
CA LEU A 188 8.42 12.73 -1.62
C LEU A 188 8.00 14.06 -2.27
N ARG A 189 7.98 14.14 -3.60
CA ARG A 189 7.55 15.32 -4.35
C ARG A 189 6.04 15.34 -4.52
N ASP A 190 5.36 15.71 -3.42
CA ASP A 190 3.90 15.77 -3.25
C ASP A 190 3.19 14.59 -3.95
N PRO A 191 3.30 13.35 -3.44
CA PRO A 191 2.71 12.18 -4.10
C PRO A 191 1.17 12.26 -4.13
N ILE A 192 0.58 11.70 -5.19
CA ILE A 192 -0.87 11.53 -5.30
C ILE A 192 -1.33 10.46 -4.30
N ILE A 193 -2.36 10.78 -3.53
CA ILE A 193 -2.95 9.88 -2.53
C ILE A 193 -4.41 9.51 -2.83
N TYR A 194 -5.13 10.29 -3.66
CA TYR A 194 -6.43 9.91 -4.24
C TYR A 194 -6.55 10.35 -5.69
N ARG A 195 -7.24 9.54 -6.50
CA ARG A 195 -7.66 9.84 -7.88
C ARG A 195 -9.14 9.49 -8.06
N ILE A 196 -9.77 10.11 -9.05
CA ILE A 196 -11.17 9.84 -9.41
C ILE A 196 -11.19 8.74 -10.47
N ILE A 197 -12.00 7.70 -10.23
CA ILE A 197 -12.30 6.62 -11.17
C ILE A 197 -13.79 6.28 -11.04
N HIS A 198 -14.57 6.45 -12.12
CA HIS A 198 -15.99 6.07 -12.17
C HIS A 198 -16.15 4.60 -12.59
N THR A 199 -15.75 3.69 -11.70
CA THR A 199 -15.88 2.24 -11.90
C THR A 199 -16.44 1.60 -10.63
N LYS A 200 -17.27 0.57 -10.80
CA LYS A 200 -17.75 -0.23 -9.66
C LYS A 200 -16.59 -1.03 -9.09
N HIS A 201 -16.49 -1.03 -7.76
CA HIS A 201 -15.68 -1.98 -7.01
C HIS A 201 -16.51 -3.25 -6.77
#